data_AF-A0A956F2C1-F1
#
_entry.id   AF-A0A956F2C1-F1
#
_cell.length_a   1.000
_cell.length_b   1.000
_cell.length_c   1.000
_cell.angle_alpha   90.00
_cell.angle_beta   90.00
_cell.angle_gamma   90.00
#
_symmetry.space_group_name_H-M   'P 1'
#
loop_
_entity.id
_entity.type
_entity.pdbx_description
1 polymer ?
#
loop_
_entity_poly.entity_id
_entity_poly.type
_entity_poly.pdbx_seq_one_letter_code
_entity_poly.pdbx_strand_id
1 'polypeptide(L)'
;MHDQNMAILKGLCAVAWADGRVAEEEKEVIEALLEAFGASKSEAAEIRAYAATEKKLEDVPVTQLSYDDRRALLQHAVLLTYIDGEQADSELKMLEALCEVLHIPSAEASGIMTAASERAKKLLNLLD
;
A
#
# COMPACT_ATOMS: atom_id res chain seq x y z
N MET A 1 6.28 -10.15 14.31
CA MET A 1 5.18 -10.02 13.33
C MET A 1 5.14 -11.29 12.47
N HIS A 2 4.02 -11.62 11.80
CA HIS A 2 3.97 -12.76 10.89
C HIS A 2 4.67 -12.39 9.57
N ASP A 3 5.39 -13.32 8.93
CA ASP A 3 6.13 -13.06 7.67
C ASP A 3 5.25 -12.44 6.57
N GLN A 4 3.95 -12.76 6.58
CA GLN A 4 2.95 -12.22 5.65
C GLN A 4 2.78 -10.69 5.79
N ASN A 5 2.80 -10.17 7.01
CA ASN A 5 2.71 -8.73 7.25
C ASN A 5 3.96 -8.00 6.72
N MET A 6 5.12 -8.68 6.69
CA MET A 6 6.33 -8.12 6.08
C MET A 6 6.25 -8.05 4.57
N ALA A 7 5.69 -9.07 3.93
CA ALA A 7 5.44 -9.02 2.49
C ALA A 7 4.47 -7.89 2.13
N ILE A 8 3.41 -7.67 2.93
CA ILE A 8 2.46 -6.56 2.74
C ILE A 8 3.17 -5.21 2.89
N LEU A 9 3.95 -5.01 3.96
CA LEU A 9 4.68 -3.75 4.19
C LEU A 9 5.72 -3.45 3.10
N LYS A 10 6.45 -4.47 2.62
CA LYS A 10 7.36 -4.33 1.47
C LYS A 10 6.61 -3.96 0.20
N GLY A 11 5.43 -4.56 -0.02
CA GLY A 11 4.54 -4.19 -1.11
C GLY A 11 4.06 -2.74 -1.04
N LEU A 12 3.69 -2.26 0.15
CA LEU A 12 3.30 -0.87 0.36
C LEU A 12 4.45 0.12 0.14
N CYS A 13 5.69 -0.28 0.46
CA CYS A 13 6.87 0.52 0.10
C CYS A 13 7.00 0.66 -1.42
N ALA A 14 6.76 -0.42 -2.18
CA ALA A 14 6.78 -0.37 -3.64
C ALA A 14 5.66 0.50 -4.23
N VAL A 15 4.51 0.54 -3.57
CA VAL A 15 3.38 1.42 -3.92
C VAL A 15 3.73 2.89 -3.69
N ALA A 16 4.28 3.23 -2.53
CA ALA A 16 4.72 4.60 -2.21
C ALA A 16 5.74 5.11 -3.26
N TRP A 17 6.72 4.28 -3.61
CA TRP A 17 7.69 4.64 -4.63
C TRP A 17 7.17 4.69 -6.08
N ALA A 18 5.96 4.23 -6.38
CA ALA A 18 5.50 3.99 -7.75
C ALA A 18 5.48 5.26 -8.62
N ASP A 19 5.29 6.44 -8.03
CA ASP A 19 5.35 7.73 -8.72
C ASP A 19 6.78 8.32 -8.79
N GLY A 20 7.78 7.54 -8.39
CA GLY A 20 9.21 7.85 -8.49
C GLY A 20 9.72 8.85 -7.45
N ARG A 21 8.92 9.16 -6.43
CA ARG A 21 9.27 10.09 -5.35
C ARG A 21 8.70 9.60 -4.02
N VAL A 22 9.58 9.19 -3.11
CA VAL A 22 9.26 9.21 -1.68
C VAL A 22 9.50 10.62 -1.16
N ALA A 23 8.43 11.40 -1.09
CA ALA A 23 8.45 12.69 -0.41
C ALA A 23 8.65 12.47 1.11
N GLU A 24 9.00 13.50 1.88
CA GLU A 24 9.14 13.35 3.34
C GLU A 24 7.80 12.91 3.97
N GLU A 25 6.69 13.34 3.36
CA GLU A 25 5.33 12.95 3.68
C GLU A 25 5.13 11.43 3.58
N GLU A 26 5.70 10.76 2.57
CA GLU A 26 5.58 9.30 2.42
C GLU A 26 6.38 8.50 3.47
N LYS A 27 7.38 9.10 4.11
CA LYS A 27 8.06 8.45 5.24
C LYS A 27 7.17 8.39 6.46
N GLU A 28 6.40 9.44 6.74
CA GLU A 28 5.43 9.44 7.85
C GLU A 28 4.40 8.33 7.67
N VAL A 29 4.05 8.06 6.43
CA VAL A 29 3.13 6.99 6.06
C VAL A 29 3.72 5.61 6.32
N ILE A 30 4.99 5.39 5.95
CA ILE A 30 5.70 4.14 6.26
C ILE A 30 5.77 3.94 7.77
N GLU A 31 6.03 5.00 8.55
CA GLU A 31 6.03 4.92 10.01
C GLU A 31 4.65 4.58 10.58
N ALA A 32 3.59 5.22 10.08
CA ALA A 32 2.22 4.92 10.48
C ALA A 32 1.82 3.48 10.16
N LEU A 33 2.26 2.96 9.00
CA LEU A 33 2.04 1.56 8.62
C LEU A 33 2.81 0.60 9.54
N LEU A 34 4.07 0.90 9.87
CA LEU A 34 4.84 0.09 10.81
C LEU A 34 4.20 0.02 12.19
N GLU A 35 3.65 1.13 12.67
CA GLU A 35 2.90 1.17 13.93
C GLU A 35 1.59 0.37 13.84
N ALA A 36 0.81 0.57 12.77
CA ALA A 36 -0.47 -0.13 12.58
C ALA A 36 -0.32 -1.65 12.50
N PHE A 37 0.76 -2.13 11.90
CA PHE A 37 1.08 -3.57 11.81
C PHE A 37 1.80 -4.11 13.05
N GLY A 38 2.08 -3.27 14.05
CA GLY A 38 2.73 -3.66 15.30
C GLY A 38 4.17 -4.13 15.10
N ALA A 39 4.90 -3.53 14.15
CA ALA A 39 6.27 -3.90 13.85
C ALA A 39 7.19 -3.65 15.06
N SER A 40 8.01 -4.63 15.39
CA SER A 40 9.09 -4.46 16.37
C SER A 40 10.16 -3.51 15.84
N LYS A 41 11.03 -3.02 16.73
CA LYS A 41 12.14 -2.13 16.34
C LYS A 41 13.05 -2.73 15.27
N SER A 42 13.26 -4.06 15.30
CA SER A 42 14.09 -4.75 14.31
C SER A 42 13.41 -4.82 12.95
N GLU A 43 12.11 -5.14 12.93
CA GLU A 43 11.32 -5.23 11.70
C GLU A 43 11.13 -3.85 11.06
N ALA A 44 10.88 -2.82 11.87
CA ALA A 44 10.85 -1.44 11.42
C ALA A 44 12.18 -1.00 10.80
N ALA A 45 13.31 -1.38 11.39
CA ALA A 45 14.63 -1.08 10.81
C ALA A 45 14.84 -1.78 9.46
N GLU A 46 14.38 -3.03 9.30
CA GLU A 46 14.44 -3.74 8.03
C GLU A 46 13.59 -3.05 6.95
N ILE A 47 12.35 -2.68 7.27
CA ILE A 47 11.46 -2.01 6.31
C ILE A 47 11.97 -0.62 5.95
N ARG A 48 12.49 0.15 6.90
CA ARG A 48 13.14 1.44 6.59
C ARG A 48 14.34 1.25 5.66
N ALA A 49 15.19 0.26 5.92
CA ALA A 49 16.32 -0.04 5.05
C ALA A 49 15.87 -0.47 3.65
N TYR A 50 14.80 -1.25 3.57
CA TYR A 50 14.18 -1.65 2.31
C TYR A 50 13.63 -0.43 1.56
N ALA A 51 12.88 0.43 2.22
CA ALA A 51 12.27 1.64 1.66
C ALA A 51 13.27 2.75 1.33
N ALA A 52 14.49 2.70 1.87
CA ALA A 52 15.55 3.68 1.60
C ALA A 52 16.12 3.62 0.17
N THR A 53 15.73 2.61 -0.61
CA THR A 53 16.13 2.45 -2.01
C THR A 53 14.90 2.47 -2.88
N GLU A 54 15.03 3.01 -4.10
CA GLU A 54 13.95 3.07 -5.09
C GLU A 54 13.30 1.69 -5.25
N LYS A 55 11.96 1.68 -5.33
CA LYS A 55 11.15 0.49 -5.57
C LYS A 55 10.24 0.70 -6.76
N LYS A 56 9.93 -0.41 -7.42
CA LYS A 56 8.93 -0.47 -8.49
C LYS A 56 7.82 -1.41 -8.06
N LEU A 57 6.64 -1.26 -8.66
CA LEU A 57 5.53 -2.19 -8.44
C LEU A 57 5.93 -3.64 -8.72
N GLU A 58 6.88 -3.86 -9.64
CA GLU A 58 7.45 -5.18 -9.94
C GLU A 58 8.22 -5.82 -8.76
N ASP A 59 8.68 -5.01 -7.81
CA ASP A 59 9.40 -5.46 -6.61
C ASP A 59 8.46 -5.99 -5.51
N VAL A 60 7.14 -5.88 -5.70
CA VAL A 60 6.15 -6.43 -4.77
C VAL A 60 6.39 -7.95 -4.63
N PRO A 61 6.55 -8.48 -3.40
CA PRO A 61 6.87 -9.89 -3.18
C PRO A 61 5.65 -10.81 -3.34
N VAL A 62 5.05 -10.84 -4.54
CA VAL A 62 3.79 -11.54 -4.86
C VAL A 62 3.81 -13.03 -4.51
N THR A 63 4.98 -13.67 -4.55
CA THR A 63 5.18 -15.09 -4.19
C THR A 63 5.12 -15.36 -2.68
N GLN A 64 5.29 -14.32 -1.87
CA GLN A 64 5.20 -14.38 -0.39
C GLN A 64 3.82 -13.93 0.12
N LEU A 65 2.96 -13.45 -0.78
CA LEU A 65 1.60 -13.01 -0.47
C LEU A 65 0.60 -14.13 -0.77
N SER A 66 -0.18 -14.53 0.24
CA SER A 66 -1.39 -15.32 0.01
C SER A 66 -2.43 -14.51 -0.77
N TYR A 67 -3.46 -15.19 -1.27
CA TYR A 67 -4.52 -14.51 -2.01
C TYR A 67 -5.23 -13.43 -1.17
N ASP A 68 -5.39 -13.66 0.13
CA ASP A 68 -5.96 -12.68 1.05
C ASP A 68 -4.99 -11.53 1.35
N ASP A 69 -3.68 -11.81 1.44
CA ASP A 69 -2.66 -10.79 1.64
C ASP A 69 -2.60 -9.82 0.45
N ARG A 70 -2.80 -10.31 -0.78
CA ARG A 70 -2.88 -9.46 -1.98
C ARG A 70 -4.06 -8.51 -1.93
N ARG A 71 -5.23 -8.98 -1.48
CA ARG A 71 -6.41 -8.12 -1.27
C ARG A 71 -6.14 -7.07 -0.20
N ALA A 72 -5.56 -7.48 0.92
CA ALA A 72 -5.21 -6.57 2.02
C ALA A 72 -4.22 -5.50 1.53
N LEU A 73 -3.20 -5.88 0.77
CA LEU A 73 -2.25 -4.94 0.15
C LEU A 73 -2.99 -3.93 -0.73
N LEU A 74 -3.87 -4.38 -1.64
CA LEU A 74 -4.65 -3.46 -2.49
C LEU A 74 -5.53 -2.51 -1.66
N GLN A 75 -6.18 -3.01 -0.60
CA GLN A 75 -7.00 -2.16 0.28
C GLN A 75 -6.17 -1.08 0.99
N HIS A 76 -4.99 -1.45 1.48
CA HIS A 76 -4.08 -0.52 2.13
C HIS A 76 -3.46 0.47 1.12
N ALA A 77 -3.15 0.02 -0.09
CA ALA A 77 -2.67 0.88 -1.17
C ALA A 77 -3.71 1.95 -1.54
N VAL A 78 -5.00 1.57 -1.63
CA VAL A 78 -6.08 2.56 -1.86
C VAL A 78 -6.11 3.59 -0.73
N LEU A 79 -6.05 3.17 0.53
CA LEU A 79 -6.02 4.12 1.66
C LEU A 79 -4.82 5.08 1.56
N LEU A 80 -3.67 4.57 1.11
CA LEU A 80 -2.45 5.35 0.92
C LEU A 80 -2.68 6.55 0.00
N THR A 81 -3.38 6.32 -1.11
CA THR A 81 -3.65 7.34 -2.14
C THR A 81 -4.67 8.41 -1.73
N TYR A 82 -5.12 8.41 -0.47
CA TYR A 82 -6.02 9.44 0.06
C TYR A 82 -5.35 10.28 1.15
N ILE A 83 -4.07 10.07 1.45
CA ILE A 83 -3.38 10.77 2.55
C ILE A 83 -3.43 12.29 2.38
N ASP A 84 -3.31 12.78 1.15
CA ASP A 84 -3.40 14.20 0.82
C ASP A 84 -4.84 14.72 0.76
N GLY A 85 -5.83 13.90 1.10
CA GLY A 85 -7.25 14.23 1.15
C GLY A 85 -8.01 14.03 -0.16
N GLU A 86 -7.30 13.85 -1.27
CA GLU A 86 -7.86 13.57 -2.60
C GLU A 86 -7.08 12.43 -3.25
N GLN A 87 -7.70 11.75 -4.21
CA GLN A 87 -7.07 10.70 -5.00
C GLN A 87 -6.93 11.17 -6.45
N ALA A 88 -5.70 11.24 -6.94
CA ALA A 88 -5.35 11.71 -8.28
C ALA A 88 -5.51 10.63 -9.36
N ASP A 89 -5.65 11.05 -10.62
CA ASP A 89 -5.71 10.14 -11.78
C ASP A 89 -4.44 9.28 -11.95
N SER A 90 -3.27 9.78 -11.53
CA SER A 90 -2.01 9.02 -11.53
C SER A 90 -2.06 7.87 -10.54
N GLU A 91 -2.58 8.12 -9.35
CA GLU A 91 -2.72 7.12 -8.28
C GLU A 91 -3.74 6.03 -8.66
N LEU A 92 -4.82 6.39 -9.34
CA LEU A 92 -5.77 5.42 -9.89
C LEU A 92 -5.11 4.48 -10.89
N LYS A 93 -4.29 5.02 -11.81
CA LYS A 93 -3.53 4.20 -12.78
C LYS A 93 -2.49 3.32 -12.11
N MET A 94 -1.85 3.82 -11.05
CA MET A 94 -0.94 3.05 -10.22
C MET A 94 -1.67 1.87 -9.55
N LEU A 95 -2.87 2.09 -9.01
CA LEU A 95 -3.69 1.04 -8.41
C LEU A 95 -4.15 0.00 -9.43
N GLU A 96 -4.50 0.41 -10.64
CA GLU A 96 -4.79 -0.50 -11.76
C GLU A 96 -3.57 -1.38 -12.09
N ALA A 97 -2.39 -0.77 -12.21
CA ALA A 97 -1.14 -1.51 -12.45
C ALA A 97 -0.80 -2.46 -11.28
N LEU A 98 -1.06 -2.05 -10.04
CA LEU A 98 -0.92 -2.90 -8.86
C LEU A 98 -1.85 -4.11 -8.92
N CYS A 99 -3.09 -3.95 -9.38
CA CYS A 99 -4.03 -5.07 -9.52
C CYS A 99 -3.50 -6.14 -10.50
N GLU A 100 -2.88 -5.71 -11.60
CA GLU A 100 -2.24 -6.61 -12.57
C GLU A 100 -1.07 -7.37 -11.95
N VAL A 101 -0.20 -6.68 -11.21
CA VAL A 101 0.94 -7.29 -10.48
C VAL A 101 0.46 -8.30 -9.44
N LEU A 102 -0.59 -7.98 -8.70
CA LEU A 102 -1.17 -8.86 -7.68
C LEU A 102 -1.99 -10.01 -8.29
N HIS A 103 -2.26 -9.99 -9.60
CA HIS A 103 -3.13 -10.93 -10.28
C HIS A 103 -4.54 -10.99 -9.64
N ILE A 104 -5.08 -9.82 -9.26
CA ILE A 104 -6.45 -9.71 -8.76
C ILE A 104 -7.37 -9.50 -9.96
N PRO A 105 -8.39 -10.35 -10.18
CA PRO A 105 -9.33 -10.19 -11.28
C PRO A 105 -10.02 -8.82 -11.24
N SER A 106 -10.21 -8.18 -12.39
CA SER A 106 -10.78 -6.83 -12.48
C SER A 106 -12.15 -6.67 -11.81
N ALA A 107 -13.01 -7.68 -11.95
CA ALA A 107 -14.33 -7.72 -11.30
C ALA A 107 -14.23 -7.67 -9.77
N GLU A 108 -13.19 -8.29 -9.22
CA GLU A 108 -12.91 -8.30 -7.78
C GLU A 108 -12.23 -7.00 -7.33
N ALA A 109 -11.21 -6.57 -8.08
CA ALA A 109 -10.46 -5.34 -7.82
C ALA A 109 -11.38 -4.13 -7.69
N SER A 110 -12.37 -4.00 -8.58
CA SER A 110 -13.35 -2.90 -8.53
C SER A 110 -14.14 -2.84 -7.22
N GLY A 111 -14.58 -4.00 -6.71
CA GLY A 111 -15.29 -4.08 -5.42
C GLY A 111 -14.37 -3.73 -4.24
N ILE A 112 -13.13 -4.20 -4.28
CA ILE A 112 -12.12 -3.90 -3.27
C ILE A 112 -11.80 -2.40 -3.24
N MET A 113 -11.52 -1.80 -4.39
CA MET A 113 -11.18 -0.38 -4.53
C MET A 113 -12.34 0.49 -4.06
N THR A 114 -13.57 0.21 -4.49
CA THR A 114 -14.76 0.96 -4.07
C THR A 114 -14.91 0.96 -2.55
N ALA A 115 -14.89 -0.24 -1.94
CA ALA A 115 -15.06 -0.37 -0.50
C ALA A 115 -13.89 0.24 0.29
N ALA A 116 -12.66 0.17 -0.23
CA ALA A 116 -11.50 0.79 0.39
C ALA A 116 -11.54 2.33 0.30
N SER A 117 -11.94 2.89 -0.84
CA SER A 117 -12.10 4.34 -1.01
C SER A 117 -13.18 4.91 -0.09
N GLU A 118 -14.32 4.24 0.06
CA GLU A 118 -15.35 4.66 1.02
C GLU A 118 -14.82 4.67 2.46
N ARG A 119 -14.07 3.62 2.85
CA ARG A 119 -13.44 3.55 4.18
C ARG A 119 -12.40 4.66 4.37
N ALA A 120 -11.56 4.91 3.37
CA ALA A 120 -10.55 5.96 3.41
C ALA A 120 -11.18 7.33 3.62
N LYS A 121 -12.19 7.67 2.81
CA LYS A 121 -12.92 8.94 2.93
C LYS A 121 -13.59 9.07 4.30
N LYS A 122 -14.19 8.00 4.82
CA LYS A 122 -14.79 8.01 6.16
C LYS A 122 -13.75 8.23 7.28
N LEU A 123 -12.61 7.55 7.21
CA LEU A 123 -11.54 7.66 8.22
C LEU A 123 -10.91 9.05 8.25
N LEU A 124 -10.78 9.67 7.08
CA LEU A 124 -10.19 10.99 6.91
C LEU A 124 -11.22 12.13 7.03
N ASN A 125 -12.48 11.82 7.38
CA ASN A 125 -13.60 12.77 7.44
C ASN A 125 -13.81 13.57 6.14
N LEU A 126 -13.59 12.94 5.00
CA LEU A 126 -13.81 13.49 3.65
C LEU A 126 -15.23 13.21 3.12
N LEU A 127 -16.09 12.61 3.95
CA LEU A 127 -17.51 12.42 3.68
C LEU A 127 -18.29 13.40 4.56
N ASP A 128 -19.08 14.28 3.93
CA ASP A 128 -20.05 15.16 4.59
C ASP A 128 -21.25 14.38 5.17
#